data_AF-A0A2E0PS44-F1
#
_entry.id   AF-A0A2E0PS44-F1
#
_cell.length_a   1.000
_cell.length_b   1.000
_cell.length_c   1.000
_cell.angle_alpha   90.00
_cell.angle_beta   90.00
_cell.angle_gamma   90.00
#
_symmetry.space_group_name_H-M   'P 1'
#
loop_
_entity.id
_entity.type
_entity.pdbx_description
1 polymer ?
#
loop_
_entity_poly.entity_id
_entity_poly.type
_entity_poly.pdbx_seq_one_letter_code
_entity_poly.pdbx_strand_id
1 'polypeptide(L)'
;MDKQGRDLAETVWTRLDRKAGAIIELTVRQLRHRLSTWVVLGVGVMLMALLLIFYIDSVRESFEPIDNDGDSVDEDGDGYPRG
;
A
#
# COMPACT_ATOMS: atom_id res chain seq x y z
N MET A 1 35.95 8.58 -44.94
CA MET A 1 34.54 8.70 -44.54
C MET A 1 33.68 8.46 -45.76
N ASP A 2 32.80 7.46 -45.72
CA ASP A 2 31.79 7.23 -46.77
C ASP A 2 30.89 8.47 -46.89
N LYS A 3 30.62 8.91 -48.13
CA LYS A 3 29.87 10.13 -48.47
C LYS A 3 28.41 10.06 -48.02
N GLN A 4 27.89 8.87 -47.69
CA GLN A 4 26.51 8.66 -47.23
C GLN A 4 26.39 8.48 -45.71
N GLY A 5 27.47 8.52 -44.93
CA GLY A 5 27.41 8.42 -43.46
C GLY A 5 26.86 7.11 -42.92
N ARG A 6 26.76 6.07 -43.76
CA ARG A 6 26.12 4.78 -43.45
C ARG A 6 26.89 4.00 -42.40
N ASP A 7 28.22 4.12 -42.42
CA ASP A 7 29.14 3.52 -41.45
C ASP A 7 28.93 4.06 -40.02
N LEU A 8 28.68 5.37 -39.89
CA LEU A 8 28.32 6.02 -38.63
C LEU A 8 26.90 5.63 -38.20
N ALA A 9 25.96 5.58 -39.14
CA ALA A 9 24.60 5.14 -38.83
C ALA A 9 24.61 3.70 -38.31
N GLU A 10 25.31 2.76 -38.96
CA GLU A 10 25.45 1.39 -38.48
C GLU A 10 26.12 1.33 -37.10
N THR A 11 27.29 1.95 -36.92
CA THR A 11 28.01 1.87 -35.64
C THR A 11 27.30 2.58 -34.49
N VAL A 12 26.65 3.72 -34.75
CA VAL A 12 25.87 4.44 -33.73
C VAL A 12 24.62 3.67 -33.38
N TRP A 13 23.85 3.20 -34.36
CA TRP A 13 22.62 2.44 -34.10
C TRP A 13 22.90 1.13 -33.36
N THR A 14 23.91 0.36 -33.77
CA THR A 14 24.26 -0.90 -33.07
C THR A 14 24.74 -0.64 -31.63
N ARG A 15 25.48 0.44 -31.38
CA ARG A 15 25.90 0.80 -30.01
C ARG A 15 24.74 1.31 -29.17
N LEU A 16 23.79 2.04 -29.76
CA LEU A 16 22.64 2.61 -29.08
C LEU A 16 21.64 1.52 -28.69
N ASP A 17 21.42 0.53 -29.55
CA ASP A 17 20.60 -0.65 -29.25
C ASP A 17 21.17 -1.47 -28.09
N ARG A 18 22.49 -1.73 -28.08
CA ARG A 18 23.17 -2.42 -26.97
C ARG A 18 23.06 -1.65 -25.64
N LYS A 19 23.16 -0.31 -25.68
CA LYS A 19 22.99 0.53 -24.48
C LYS A 19 21.53 0.54 -24.01
N ALA A 20 20.57 0.66 -24.92
CA ALA A 20 19.15 0.63 -24.61
C ALA A 20 18.78 -0.72 -23.97
N GLY A 21 19.24 -1.84 -24.52
CA GLY A 21 19.06 -3.17 -23.94
C GLY A 21 19.60 -3.28 -22.51
N ALA A 22 20.80 -2.75 -22.25
CA ALA A 22 21.38 -2.76 -20.91
C ALA A 22 20.56 -1.93 -19.90
N ILE A 23 20.05 -0.77 -20.31
CA ILE A 23 19.17 0.07 -19.47
C ILE A 23 17.84 -0.65 -19.21
N ILE A 24 17.26 -1.30 -20.22
CA ILE A 24 16.02 -2.07 -20.09
C ILE A 24 16.24 -3.23 -19.10
N GLU A 25 17.32 -3.99 -19.23
CA GLU A 25 17.63 -5.10 -18.31
C GLU A 25 17.82 -4.60 -16.87
N LEU A 26 18.55 -3.49 -16.69
CA LEU A 26 18.74 -2.86 -15.38
C LEU A 26 17.38 -2.42 -14.79
N THR A 27 16.54 -1.76 -15.59
CA THR A 27 15.25 -1.22 -15.16
C THR A 27 14.31 -2.35 -14.76
N VAL A 28 14.23 -3.43 -15.55
CA VAL A 28 13.42 -4.61 -15.23
C VAL A 28 13.90 -5.28 -13.94
N ARG A 29 15.21 -5.39 -13.75
CA ARG A 29 15.79 -5.95 -12.50
C ARG A 29 15.49 -5.07 -11.29
N GLN A 30 15.55 -3.74 -11.42
CA GLN A 30 15.18 -2.79 -10.35
C GLN A 30 13.68 -2.80 -10.03
N LEU A 31 12.81 -3.00 -11.02
CA LEU A 31 11.37 -3.12 -10.83
C LEU A 31 10.98 -4.39 -10.07
N ARG A 32 11.64 -5.53 -10.37
CA ARG A 32 11.35 -6.83 -9.74
C ARG A 32 11.58 -6.86 -8.23
N HIS A 33 12.46 -6.00 -7.68
CA HIS A 33 12.79 -5.98 -6.26
C HIS A 33 12.02 -4.94 -5.42
N ARG A 34 11.08 -4.18 -6.00
CA ARG A 34 10.34 -3.12 -5.28
C ARG A 34 9.03 -3.57 -4.63
N LEU A 35 9.02 -4.72 -3.94
CA LEU A 35 7.98 -4.94 -2.93
C LEU A 35 8.35 -4.08 -1.71
N SER A 36 7.62 -2.99 -1.51
CA SER A 36 7.86 -2.06 -0.42
C SER A 36 7.57 -2.74 0.92
N THR A 37 8.56 -2.82 1.80
CA THR A 37 8.39 -3.29 3.18
C THR A 37 7.26 -2.57 3.90
N TRP A 38 7.05 -1.28 3.59
CA TRP A 38 5.97 -0.47 4.16
C TRP A 38 4.58 -0.88 3.67
N VAL A 39 4.47 -1.36 2.43
CA VAL A 39 3.20 -1.90 1.91
C VAL A 39 2.88 -3.20 2.61
N VAL A 40 3.86 -4.09 2.78
CA VAL A 40 3.69 -5.35 3.51
C VAL A 40 3.30 -5.10 4.97
N LEU A 41 4.00 -4.18 5.64
CA LEU A 41 3.66 -3.76 7.01
C LEU A 41 2.25 -3.16 7.08
N GLY A 42 1.90 -2.27 6.15
CA GLY A 42 0.58 -1.64 6.09
C GLY A 42 -0.55 -2.65 5.90
N VAL A 43 -0.39 -3.61 4.97
CA VAL A 43 -1.36 -4.69 4.77
C VAL A 43 -1.46 -5.59 6.01
N GLY A 44 -0.32 -5.93 6.63
CA GLY A 44 -0.30 -6.73 7.86
C GLY A 44 -1.03 -6.05 9.02
N VAL A 45 -0.75 -4.77 9.26
CA VAL A 45 -1.44 -3.97 10.29
C VAL A 45 -2.93 -3.85 9.98
N MET A 46 -3.31 -3.66 8.72
CA MET A 46 -4.72 -3.57 8.33
C MET A 46 -5.47 -4.88 8.60
N LEU A 47 -4.87 -6.04 8.29
CA LEU A 47 -5.47 -7.33 8.61
C LEU A 47 -5.63 -7.54 10.12
N MET A 48 -4.62 -7.15 10.91
CA MET A 48 -4.70 -7.22 12.38
C MET A 48 -5.77 -6.30 12.95
N ALA A 49 -5.92 -5.09 12.40
CA ALA A 49 -6.97 -4.15 12.81
C ALA A 49 -8.37 -4.67 12.48
N LEU A 50 -8.57 -5.26 11.29
CA LEU A 50 -9.84 -5.89 10.92
C LEU A 50 -10.20 -7.03 11.88
N LEU A 51 -9.25 -7.92 12.17
CA LEU A 51 -9.45 -8.99 13.15
C LEU A 51 -9.82 -8.45 14.54
N LEU A 52 -9.14 -7.38 14.98
CA LEU A 52 -9.41 -6.74 16.25
C LEU A 52 -10.83 -6.15 16.31
N ILE A 53 -11.30 -5.53 15.23
CA ILE A 53 -12.66 -4.96 15.16
C ILE A 53 -13.70 -6.07 15.30
N PHE A 54 -13.57 -7.18 14.56
CA PHE A 54 -14.49 -8.31 14.69
C PHE A 54 -14.46 -8.93 16.09
N TYR A 55 -13.28 -8.97 16.71
CA TYR A 55 -13.16 -9.43 18.09
C TYR A 55 -13.90 -8.51 19.07
N ILE A 56 -13.71 -7.18 18.96
CA ILE A 56 -14.41 -6.21 19.81
C ILE A 56 -15.92 -6.32 19.62
N ASP A 57 -16.39 -6.46 18.39
CA ASP A 57 -17.81 -6.61 18.06
C ASP A 57 -18.40 -7.86 18.73
N SER A 58 -17.74 -9.01 18.59
CA SER A 58 -18.15 -10.26 19.25
C SER A 58 -18.16 -10.16 20.77
N VAL A 59 -17.18 -9.48 21.36
CA VAL A 59 -17.13 -9.28 22.82
C VAL A 59 -18.24 -8.36 23.29
N ARG A 60 -18.55 -7.29 22.54
CA ARG A 60 -19.63 -6.34 22.88
C ARG A 60 -21.00 -7.02 22.91
N GLU A 61 -21.26 -7.98 22.04
CA GLU A 61 -22.52 -8.74 22.06
C GLU A 61 -22.62 -9.68 23.26
N SER A 62 -21.49 -10.09 23.84
CA SER A 62 -21.45 -11.10 24.91
C SER A 62 -21.57 -10.52 26.32
N PHE A 63 -21.36 -9.20 26.51
CA PHE A 63 -21.32 -8.57 27.83
C PHE A 63 -22.20 -7.33 27.89
N GLU A 64 -22.90 -7.18 29.01
CA GLU A 64 -23.65 -5.96 29.32
C GLU A 64 -22.65 -4.81 29.57
N PRO A 65 -22.81 -3.63 28.93
CA PRO A 65 -21.91 -2.51 29.10
C PRO A 65 -21.89 -2.03 30.56
N ILE A 66 -20.70 -1.84 31.12
CA ILE A 66 -20.54 -1.23 32.45
C ILE A 66 -20.46 0.28 32.28
N ASP A 67 -21.47 0.98 32.77
CA ASP A 67 -21.45 2.44 32.91
C ASP A 67 -20.60 2.84 34.13
N ASN A 68 -19.50 3.56 33.90
CA ASN A 68 -18.52 3.92 34.94
C ASN A 68 -18.53 5.42 35.29
N ASP A 69 -19.16 6.25 34.48
CA ASP A 69 -19.30 7.69 34.65
C ASP A 69 -20.76 8.14 34.83
N GLY A 70 -21.72 7.22 34.72
CA GLY A 70 -23.13 7.46 35.05
C GLY A 70 -23.83 8.30 33.99
N ASP A 71 -23.30 8.35 32.77
CA ASP A 71 -23.85 9.11 31.66
C ASP A 71 -24.69 8.25 30.71
N SER A 72 -24.77 6.93 30.91
CA SER A 72 -25.45 5.98 30.01
C SER A 72 -26.98 6.13 29.91
N VAL A 73 -27.58 6.98 30.75
CA VAL A 73 -29.02 7.20 30.79
C VAL A 73 -29.40 8.42 29.95
N ASP A 74 -30.27 8.20 28.98
CA ASP A 74 -30.94 9.25 28.22
C ASP A 74 -32.06 9.86 29.11
N GLU A 75 -31.77 11.00 29.73
CA GLU A 75 -32.69 11.72 30.62
C GLU A 75 -33.70 12.60 29.86
N ASP A 76 -33.43 13.00 28.61
CA ASP A 76 -34.24 13.96 27.84
C ASP A 76 -34.92 13.38 26.59
N GLY A 77 -34.63 12.13 26.25
CA GLY A 77 -35.27 11.35 25.20
C GLY A 77 -34.77 11.68 23.80
N ASP A 78 -33.57 12.24 23.66
CA ASP A 78 -33.00 12.62 22.36
C ASP A 78 -32.28 11.47 21.64
N GLY A 79 -32.19 10.31 22.29
CA GLY A 79 -31.53 9.12 21.77
C GLY A 79 -30.04 9.06 22.07
N TYR A 80 -29.50 9.98 22.87
CA TYR A 80 -28.13 9.99 23.34
C TYR A 80 -28.06 9.96 24.88
N PRO A 81 -27.11 9.21 25.46
CA PRO A 81 -26.87 9.23 26.91
C PRO A 81 -26.35 10.60 27.36
N ARG A 82 -26.85 11.15 28.49
CA ARG A 82 -26.63 12.54 28.99
C ARG A 82 -25.62 13.35 28.15
N GLY A 83 -26.11 13.97 27.07
CA GLY A 83 -25.29 14.76 26.15
C GLY A 83 -25.91 14.93 24.77
#